data_AF-A0A0X3VFI3-F1
#
_entry.id   AF-A0A0X3VFI3-F1
#
_cell.length_a   1.000
_cell.length_b   1.000
_cell.length_c   1.000
_cell.angle_alpha   90.00
_cell.angle_beta   90.00
_cell.angle_gamma   90.00
#
_symmetry.space_group_name_H-M   'P 1'
#
loop_
_entity.id
_entity.type
_entity.pdbx_description
1 polymer ?
#
loop_
_entity_poly.entity_id
_entity_poly.type
_entity_poly.pdbx_seq_one_letter_code
_entity_poly.pdbx_strand_id
1 'polypeptide(L)'
;MVPSADWELAGRRVIRFAVAYGAAAAAVIPLFVQATRGPFPGVAIPALLLIVNLAISAVLLGGLLGLLICVIVWVVQTVRLSRSYGSPAAGHLGYWGIGLFVVLFATAYLRPAGVTASAALLVQSAERLIAVVALIAGVAHTRRWIGRRSPAPAAVHPSSRPAAGDWDASVWDPEVQHEISRRRRS
;
A
#
# COMPACT_ATOMS: atom_id res chain seq x y z
N MET A 1 18.14 5.07 10.39
CA MET A 1 16.76 4.58 10.27
C MET A 1 16.58 3.86 8.95
N VAL A 2 16.70 2.54 8.96
CA VAL A 2 16.41 1.74 7.77
C VAL A 2 14.97 1.27 7.91
N PRO A 3 14.09 1.53 6.92
CA PRO A 3 12.79 0.89 6.89
C PRO A 3 12.98 -0.63 6.87
N SER A 4 12.15 -1.38 7.61
CA SER A 4 12.24 -2.84 7.59
C SER A 4 11.98 -3.37 6.17
N ALA A 5 12.69 -4.43 5.79
CA ALA A 5 12.52 -5.07 4.48
C ALA A 5 11.05 -5.45 4.22
N ASP A 6 10.33 -5.85 5.28
CA ASP A 6 8.92 -6.18 5.26
C ASP A 6 8.02 -4.99 4.93
N TRP A 7 8.32 -3.80 5.48
CA TRP A 7 7.57 -2.58 5.18
C TRP A 7 7.77 -2.13 3.72
N GLU A 8 9.00 -2.21 3.21
CA GLU A 8 9.26 -1.90 1.80
C GLU A 8 8.59 -2.89 0.84
N LEU A 9 8.59 -4.17 1.20
CA LEU A 9 7.92 -5.21 0.44
C LEU A 9 6.41 -5.01 0.45
N ALA A 10 5.82 -4.69 1.61
CA ALA A 10 4.39 -4.40 1.73
C ALA A 10 3.99 -3.20 0.87
N GLY A 11 4.74 -2.09 0.91
CA GLY A 11 4.48 -0.92 0.06
C GLY A 11 4.58 -1.23 -1.44
N ARG A 12 5.56 -2.04 -1.85
CA ARG A 12 5.69 -2.51 -3.25
C ARG A 12 4.52 -3.41 -3.66
N ARG A 13 4.05 -4.30 -2.77
CA ARG A 13 2.87 -5.15 -3.02
C ARG A 13 1.61 -4.31 -3.22
N VAL A 14 1.36 -3.30 -2.38
CA VAL A 14 0.23 -2.38 -2.56
C VAL A 14 0.27 -1.73 -3.93
N ILE A 15 1.42 -1.19 -4.36
CA ILE A 15 1.54 -0.55 -5.69
C ILE A 15 1.29 -1.56 -6.81
N ARG A 16 1.89 -2.76 -6.75
CA ARG A 16 1.70 -3.80 -7.78
C ARG A 16 0.24 -4.24 -7.88
N PHE A 17 -0.42 -4.47 -6.76
CA PHE A 17 -1.85 -4.82 -6.73
C PHE A 17 -2.73 -3.68 -7.20
N ALA A 18 -2.42 -2.43 -6.83
CA ALA A 18 -3.15 -1.25 -7.29
C ALA A 18 -3.03 -1.09 -8.81
N VAL A 19 -1.84 -1.31 -9.38
CA VAL A 19 -1.61 -1.30 -10.83
C VAL A 19 -2.36 -2.44 -11.52
N ALA A 20 -2.30 -3.67 -10.98
CA ALA A 20 -3.02 -4.80 -11.55
C ALA A 20 -4.55 -4.59 -11.54
N TYR A 21 -5.08 -4.07 -10.43
CA TYR A 21 -6.48 -3.70 -10.30
C TYR A 21 -6.86 -2.58 -11.28
N GLY A 22 -6.04 -1.53 -11.36
CA GLY A 22 -6.25 -0.42 -12.30
C GLY A 22 -6.23 -0.88 -13.76
N ALA A 23 -5.32 -1.79 -14.13
CA ALA A 23 -5.25 -2.37 -15.46
C ALA A 23 -6.52 -3.20 -15.78
N ALA A 24 -6.98 -4.01 -14.82
CA ALA A 24 -8.24 -4.75 -14.97
C ALA A 24 -9.45 -3.82 -15.12
N ALA A 25 -9.52 -2.74 -14.33
CA ALA A 25 -10.57 -1.73 -14.44
C ALA A 25 -10.52 -0.98 -15.77
N ALA A 26 -9.32 -0.63 -16.27
CA ALA A 26 -9.15 0.03 -17.56
C ALA A 26 -9.56 -0.88 -18.73
N ALA A 27 -9.29 -2.18 -18.66
CA ALA A 27 -9.66 -3.15 -19.69
C ALA A 27 -11.18 -3.28 -19.91
N VAL A 28 -12.00 -2.88 -18.93
CA VAL A 28 -13.46 -2.84 -19.06
C VAL A 28 -13.91 -1.80 -20.10
N ILE A 29 -13.18 -0.68 -20.22
CA ILE A 29 -13.53 0.43 -21.11
C ILE A 29 -13.59 -0.02 -22.59
N PRO A 30 -12.53 -0.61 -23.20
CA PRO A 30 -12.58 -1.03 -24.59
C PRO A 30 -13.56 -2.19 -24.83
N LEU A 31 -13.70 -3.12 -23.88
CA LEU A 31 -14.68 -4.20 -23.95
C LEU A 31 -16.11 -3.65 -24.07
N PHE A 32 -16.41 -2.62 -23.28
CA PHE A 32 -17.71 -1.96 -23.31
C PHE A 32 -17.95 -1.15 -24.59
N VAL A 33 -16.92 -0.43 -25.08
CA VAL A 33 -17.00 0.31 -26.36
C VAL A 33 -17.23 -0.63 -27.54
N GLN A 34 -16.62 -1.82 -27.56
CA GLN A 34 -16.88 -2.82 -28.60
C GLN A 34 -18.29 -3.41 -28.49
N ALA A 35 -18.76 -3.72 -27.28
CA ALA A 35 -20.11 -4.24 -27.05
C ALA A 35 -21.21 -3.27 -27.51
N THR A 36 -20.96 -1.96 -27.47
CA THR A 36 -21.92 -0.92 -27.89
C THR A 36 -21.86 -0.57 -29.38
N ARG A 37 -20.78 -0.93 -30.09
CA ARG A 37 -20.58 -0.60 -31.52
C ARG A 37 -20.67 -1.81 -32.47
N GLY A 38 -20.66 -3.04 -31.95
CA GLY A 38 -20.63 -4.24 -32.78
C GLY A 38 -22.00 -4.58 -33.40
N PRO A 39 -22.02 -5.20 -34.60
CA PRO A 39 -23.23 -5.67 -35.26
C PRO A 39 -23.63 -7.00 -34.61
N PHE A 40 -24.31 -6.96 -33.48
CA PHE A 40 -24.74 -8.18 -32.80
C PHE A 40 -26.24 -8.40 -33.05
N PRO A 41 -26.64 -9.40 -33.85
CA PRO A 41 -28.03 -9.82 -33.98
C PRO A 41 -28.41 -10.88 -32.94
N GLY A 42 -29.57 -10.72 -32.27
CA GLY A 42 -30.28 -11.82 -31.61
C GLY A 42 -30.18 -11.96 -30.07
N VAL A 43 -31.15 -12.69 -29.51
CA VAL A 43 -31.45 -12.88 -28.06
C VAL A 43 -30.32 -13.57 -27.26
N ALA A 44 -29.25 -14.05 -27.90
CA ALA A 44 -28.06 -14.61 -27.24
C ALA A 44 -27.14 -13.54 -26.63
N ILE A 45 -27.30 -12.27 -27.03
CA ILE A 45 -26.52 -11.11 -26.59
C ILE A 45 -26.67 -10.80 -25.09
N PRO A 46 -27.89 -10.72 -24.51
CA PRO A 46 -28.05 -10.39 -23.09
C PRO A 46 -27.42 -11.45 -22.15
N ALA A 47 -27.50 -12.74 -22.50
CA ALA A 47 -26.90 -13.80 -21.69
C ALA A 47 -25.36 -13.74 -21.72
N LEU A 48 -24.77 -13.54 -22.91
CA LEU A 48 -23.32 -13.40 -23.06
C LEU A 48 -22.80 -12.14 -22.34
N LEU A 49 -23.47 -11.01 -22.49
CA LEU A 49 -23.13 -9.77 -21.80
C LEU A 49 -23.24 -9.91 -20.27
N LEU A 50 -24.26 -10.61 -19.78
CA LEU A 50 -24.41 -10.89 -18.36
C LEU A 50 -23.25 -11.74 -17.82
N ILE A 51 -22.88 -12.81 -18.52
CA ILE A 51 -21.78 -13.69 -18.11
C ILE A 51 -20.45 -12.95 -18.13
N VAL A 52 -20.15 -12.19 -19.19
CA VAL A 52 -18.93 -11.38 -19.29
C VAL A 52 -18.89 -10.32 -18.18
N ASN A 53 -19.99 -9.63 -17.92
CA ASN A 53 -20.08 -8.65 -16.85
C ASN A 53 -19.90 -9.27 -15.46
N LEU A 54 -20.46 -10.46 -15.22
CA LEU A 54 -20.30 -11.19 -13.97
C LEU A 54 -18.84 -11.61 -13.76
N ALA A 55 -18.19 -12.15 -14.80
CA ALA A 55 -16.79 -12.54 -14.76
C ALA A 55 -15.87 -11.33 -14.48
N ILE A 56 -16.09 -10.21 -15.17
CA ILE A 56 -15.34 -8.97 -14.94
C ILE A 56 -15.55 -8.48 -13.50
N SER A 57 -16.80 -8.48 -13.02
CA SER A 57 -17.14 -8.05 -11.67
C SER A 57 -16.47 -8.93 -10.61
N ALA A 58 -16.41 -10.25 -10.82
CA ALA A 58 -15.73 -11.19 -9.94
C ALA A 58 -14.21 -10.95 -9.90
N VAL A 59 -13.58 -10.71 -11.05
CA VAL A 59 -12.14 -10.37 -11.13
C VAL A 59 -11.85 -9.06 -10.41
N LEU A 60 -12.66 -8.03 -10.63
CA LEU A 60 -12.51 -6.74 -9.95
C LEU A 60 -12.72 -6.87 -8.43
N LEU A 61 -13.69 -7.66 -7.99
CA LEU A 61 -13.92 -7.91 -6.56
C LEU A 61 -12.73 -8.66 -5.93
N GLY A 62 -12.24 -9.71 -6.58
CA GLY A 62 -11.04 -10.44 -6.11
C GLY A 62 -9.81 -9.53 -6.04
N GLY A 63 -9.61 -8.68 -7.05
CA GLY A 63 -8.54 -7.67 -7.08
C GLY A 63 -8.68 -6.64 -5.96
N LEU A 64 -9.91 -6.17 -5.68
CA LEU A 64 -10.20 -5.26 -4.58
C LEU A 64 -9.89 -5.89 -3.22
N LEU A 65 -10.30 -7.14 -2.99
CA LEU A 65 -10.01 -7.86 -1.74
C LEU A 65 -8.50 -8.04 -1.55
N GLY A 66 -7.78 -8.42 -2.61
CA GLY A 66 -6.32 -8.53 -2.58
C GLY A 66 -5.64 -7.18 -2.26
N LEU A 67 -6.13 -6.10 -2.87
CA LEU A 67 -5.65 -4.74 -2.60
C LEU A 67 -5.93 -4.32 -1.16
N LEU A 68 -7.12 -4.60 -0.63
CA LEU A 68 -7.51 -4.30 0.75
C LEU A 68 -6.59 -5.01 1.75
N ILE A 69 -6.33 -6.31 1.55
CA ILE A 69 -5.39 -7.07 2.39
C ILE A 69 -4.00 -6.44 2.34
N CYS A 70 -3.50 -6.09 1.15
CA CYS A 70 -2.20 -5.45 1.02
C CYS A 70 -2.13 -4.10 1.75
N VAL A 71 -3.18 -3.27 1.62
CA VAL A 71 -3.26 -1.97 2.30
C VAL A 71 -3.31 -2.15 3.81
N ILE A 72 -4.12 -3.08 4.33
CA ILE A 72 -4.21 -3.37 5.77
C ILE A 72 -2.84 -3.78 6.30
N VAL A 73 -2.16 -4.73 5.65
CA VAL A 73 -0.82 -5.17 6.04
C VAL A 73 0.15 -3.99 6.04
N TRP A 74 0.13 -3.16 4.99
CA TRP A 74 1.00 -2.00 4.89
C TRP A 74 0.73 -0.94 5.99
N VAL A 75 -0.54 -0.66 6.31
CA VAL A 75 -0.93 0.25 7.40
C VAL A 75 -0.47 -0.30 8.74
N VAL A 76 -0.73 -1.59 9.03
CA VAL A 76 -0.29 -2.24 10.27
C VAL A 76 1.23 -2.14 10.44
N GLN A 77 2.00 -2.42 9.39
CA GLN A 77 3.46 -2.31 9.43
C GLN A 77 3.91 -0.85 9.62
N THR A 78 3.25 0.10 8.97
CA THR A 78 3.56 1.53 9.12
C THR A 78 3.26 2.03 10.53
N VAL A 79 2.15 1.59 11.14
CA VAL A 79 1.79 1.92 12.52
C VAL A 79 2.76 1.28 13.52
N ARG A 80 3.14 0.02 13.33
CA ARG A 80 4.17 -0.64 14.14
C ARG A 80 5.48 0.12 14.10
N LEU A 81 5.94 0.47 12.90
CA LEU A 81 7.12 1.30 12.69
C LEU A 81 6.99 2.64 13.43
N SER A 82 5.85 3.33 13.32
CA SER A 82 5.66 4.61 14.01
C SER A 82 5.69 4.50 15.54
N ARG A 83 5.12 3.44 16.11
CA ARG A 83 5.06 3.22 17.57
C ARG A 83 6.44 2.89 18.12
N SER A 84 7.21 2.07 17.42
CA SER A 84 8.55 1.68 17.84
C SER A 84 9.57 2.83 17.87
N TYR A 85 9.33 3.90 17.11
CA TYR A 85 10.31 4.99 16.93
C TYR A 85 9.84 6.36 17.46
N GLY A 86 8.75 6.41 18.24
CA GLY A 86 8.30 7.63 18.94
C GLY A 86 7.86 8.79 18.04
N SER A 87 7.81 8.59 16.71
CA SER A 87 7.32 9.58 15.77
C SER A 87 5.81 9.40 15.58
N PRO A 88 4.99 10.46 15.73
CA PRO A 88 3.55 10.37 15.48
C PRO A 88 3.29 10.30 13.97
N ALA A 89 3.64 9.17 13.33
CA ALA A 89 3.17 8.90 11.96
C ALA A 89 1.64 8.74 11.90
N ALA A 90 0.98 8.63 13.06
CA ALA A 90 -0.46 8.67 13.22
C ALA A 90 -1.07 10.07 12.96
N GLY A 91 -0.27 11.14 13.03
CA GLY A 91 -0.72 12.52 12.89
C GLY A 91 -0.54 13.08 11.47
N HIS A 92 -1.62 13.10 10.71
CA HIS A 92 -1.96 14.14 9.72
C HIS A 92 -1.56 14.10 8.24
N LEU A 93 -0.55 13.37 7.73
CA LEU A 93 -0.26 13.44 6.27
C LEU A 93 0.08 12.13 5.57
N GLY A 94 0.17 11.01 6.28
CA GLY A 94 0.61 9.75 5.67
C GLY A 94 -0.46 8.98 4.89
N TYR A 95 -1.75 9.16 5.19
CA TYR A 95 -2.81 8.24 4.72
C TYR A 95 -3.89 8.90 3.85
N TRP A 96 -3.65 10.14 3.38
CA TRP A 96 -4.62 10.86 2.54
C TRP A 96 -5.01 10.06 1.29
N GLY A 97 -4.06 9.33 0.69
CA GLY A 97 -4.34 8.52 -0.50
C GLY A 97 -5.23 7.31 -0.22
N ILE A 98 -5.21 6.74 0.99
CA ILE A 98 -6.16 5.71 1.40
C ILE A 98 -7.55 6.34 1.58
N GLY A 99 -7.64 7.46 2.29
CA GLY A 99 -8.92 8.15 2.49
C GLY A 99 -9.56 8.55 1.16
N LEU A 100 -8.78 9.16 0.27
CA LEU A 100 -9.22 9.55 -1.07
C LEU A 100 -9.61 8.34 -1.92
N PHE A 101 -8.84 7.25 -1.86
CA PHE A 101 -9.20 5.98 -2.51
C PHE A 101 -10.55 5.47 -2.00
N VAL A 102 -10.76 5.38 -0.69
CA VAL A 102 -12.01 4.87 -0.10
C VAL A 102 -13.20 5.75 -0.48
N VAL A 103 -13.04 7.08 -0.43
CA VAL A 103 -14.12 8.02 -0.79
C VAL A 103 -14.48 7.88 -2.27
N LEU A 104 -13.50 7.99 -3.18
CA LEU A 104 -13.73 7.86 -4.63
C LEU A 104 -14.29 6.49 -5.00
N PHE A 105 -13.80 5.45 -4.33
CA PHE A 105 -14.31 4.11 -4.53
C PHE A 105 -15.77 4.00 -4.08
N ALA A 106 -16.12 4.49 -2.90
CA ALA A 106 -17.49 4.46 -2.39
C ALA A 106 -18.45 5.28 -3.28
N THR A 107 -18.05 6.48 -3.71
CA THR A 107 -18.87 7.33 -4.58
C THR A 107 -19.10 6.71 -5.96
N ALA A 108 -18.17 5.89 -6.46
CA ALA A 108 -18.40 5.12 -7.68
C ALA A 108 -19.59 4.12 -7.57
N TYR A 109 -19.88 3.61 -6.37
CA TYR A 109 -21.00 2.67 -6.15
C TYR A 109 -22.30 3.32 -5.65
N LEU A 110 -22.23 4.54 -5.11
CA LEU A 110 -23.39 5.27 -4.60
C LEU A 110 -24.20 5.99 -5.69
N ARG A 111 -23.69 6.07 -6.93
CA ARG A 111 -24.42 6.76 -8.00
C ARG A 111 -25.68 5.97 -8.37
N PRO A 112 -26.87 6.59 -8.34
CA PRO A 112 -28.07 5.96 -8.85
C PRO A 112 -27.87 5.61 -10.32
N ALA A 113 -28.37 4.45 -10.74
CA ALA A 113 -28.35 3.99 -12.12
C ALA A 113 -29.28 4.87 -12.99
N GLY A 114 -28.90 6.12 -13.20
CA GLY A 114 -29.60 7.10 -14.01
C GLY A 114 -29.21 7.03 -15.49
N VAL A 115 -30.13 7.53 -16.32
CA VAL A 115 -30.24 7.55 -17.79
C VAL A 115 -28.95 7.20 -18.56
N THR A 116 -28.96 6.01 -19.16
CA THR A 116 -27.90 5.31 -19.93
C THR A 116 -26.84 4.59 -19.07
N ALA A 117 -27.02 3.26 -18.94
CA ALA A 117 -26.08 2.35 -18.29
C ALA A 117 -24.63 2.49 -18.81
N SER A 118 -24.48 2.92 -20.06
CA SER A 118 -23.18 3.16 -20.72
C SER A 118 -22.39 4.33 -20.17
N ALA A 119 -23.00 5.49 -19.98
CA ALA A 119 -22.32 6.66 -19.43
C ALA A 119 -21.94 6.43 -17.96
N ALA A 120 -22.83 5.77 -17.20
CA ALA A 120 -22.57 5.43 -15.81
C ALA A 120 -21.33 4.53 -15.64
N LEU A 121 -21.18 3.49 -16.46
CA LEU A 121 -20.04 2.56 -16.40
C LEU A 121 -18.70 3.23 -16.74
N LEU A 122 -18.69 4.15 -17.71
CA LEU A 122 -17.49 4.92 -18.06
C LEU A 122 -17.05 5.82 -16.90
N VAL A 123 -17.99 6.52 -16.28
CA VAL A 123 -17.69 7.41 -15.15
C VAL A 123 -17.22 6.60 -13.95
N GLN A 124 -17.85 5.47 -13.64
CA GLN A 124 -17.39 4.56 -12.58
C GLN A 124 -15.98 4.03 -12.84
N SER A 125 -15.66 3.68 -14.08
CA SER A 125 -14.33 3.19 -14.46
C SER A 125 -13.27 4.29 -14.32
N ALA A 126 -13.58 5.51 -14.78
CA ALA A 126 -12.70 6.67 -14.61
C ALA A 126 -12.46 6.98 -13.12
N GLU A 127 -13.51 6.96 -12.30
CA GLU A 127 -13.43 7.22 -10.86
C GLU A 127 -12.58 6.18 -10.13
N ARG A 128 -12.71 4.89 -10.47
CA ARG A 128 -11.84 3.82 -9.96
C ARG A 128 -10.39 4.02 -10.36
N LEU A 129 -10.12 4.47 -11.58
CA LEU A 129 -8.74 4.77 -12.02
C LEU A 129 -8.15 5.95 -11.26
N ILE A 130 -8.92 7.01 -11.04
CA ILE A 130 -8.50 8.16 -10.22
C ILE A 130 -8.23 7.71 -8.78
N ALA A 131 -9.09 6.85 -8.22
CA ALA A 131 -8.89 6.27 -6.89
C ALA A 131 -7.57 5.49 -6.81
N VAL A 132 -7.27 4.64 -7.80
CA VAL A 132 -6.01 3.89 -7.88
C VAL A 132 -4.80 4.82 -7.93
N VAL A 133 -4.85 5.87 -8.75
CA VAL A 133 -3.78 6.86 -8.85
C VAL A 133 -3.59 7.58 -7.51
N ALA A 134 -4.67 7.98 -6.85
CA ALA A 134 -4.64 8.58 -5.52
C ALA A 134 -4.00 7.64 -4.48
N LEU A 135 -4.33 6.35 -4.50
CA LEU A 135 -3.75 5.35 -3.62
C LEU A 135 -2.24 5.22 -3.85
N ILE A 136 -1.81 5.06 -5.11
CA ILE A 136 -0.40 4.94 -5.48
C ILE A 136 0.37 6.20 -5.06
N ALA A 137 -0.17 7.38 -5.36
CA ALA A 137 0.43 8.66 -4.99
C ALA A 137 0.55 8.82 -3.48
N GLY A 138 -0.50 8.43 -2.73
CA GLY A 138 -0.48 8.40 -1.28
C GLY A 138 0.62 7.50 -0.74
N VAL A 139 0.64 6.23 -1.15
CA VAL A 139 1.67 5.27 -0.72
C VAL A 139 3.08 5.75 -1.05
N ALA A 140 3.31 6.28 -2.26
CA ALA A 140 4.59 6.83 -2.67
C ALA A 140 4.98 8.05 -1.82
N HIS A 141 4.03 8.94 -1.52
CA HIS A 141 4.23 10.09 -0.65
C HIS A 141 4.64 9.66 0.76
N THR A 142 3.93 8.71 1.37
CA THR A 142 4.24 8.16 2.70
C THR A 142 5.62 7.52 2.71
N ARG A 143 5.96 6.74 1.68
CA ARG A 143 7.27 6.11 1.56
C ARG A 143 8.39 7.13 1.47
N ARG A 144 8.22 8.18 0.65
CA ARG A 144 9.19 9.26 0.51
C ARG A 144 9.33 10.08 1.79
N TRP A 145 8.23 10.33 2.49
CA TRP A 145 8.23 11.05 3.76
C TRP A 145 8.96 10.26 4.85
N ILE A 146 8.66 8.96 4.98
CA ILE A 146 9.34 8.07 5.94
C ILE A 146 10.82 7.98 5.58
N GLY A 147 11.16 7.77 4.31
CA GLY A 147 12.55 7.68 3.86
C GLY A 147 13.36 8.97 4.05
N ARG A 148 12.72 10.15 3.98
CA ARG A 148 13.39 11.45 4.24
C ARG A 148 13.64 11.72 5.71
N ARG A 149 12.70 11.30 6.57
CA ARG A 149 12.79 11.50 8.03
C ARG A 149 13.56 10.39 8.74
N SER A 150 13.77 9.30 8.02
CA SER A 150 14.62 8.21 8.43
C SER A 150 16.06 8.52 7.98
N PRO A 151 17.03 8.83 8.87
CA PRO A 151 18.44 8.87 8.47
C PRO A 151 18.79 7.57 7.74
N ALA A 152 19.57 7.63 6.67
CA ALA A 152 20.05 6.43 5.99
C ALA A 152 20.64 5.43 7.01
N PRO A 153 20.69 4.11 6.73
CA PRO A 153 21.70 3.32 7.40
C PRO A 153 23.02 4.06 7.19
N ALA A 154 23.64 4.56 8.26
CA ALA A 154 25.09 4.59 8.27
C ALA A 154 25.46 3.17 7.83
N ALA A 155 26.13 3.04 6.70
CA ALA A 155 26.55 1.75 6.19
C ALA A 155 27.18 1.04 7.37
N VAL A 156 26.49 0.04 7.94
CA VAL A 156 27.09 -0.85 8.90
C VAL A 156 28.07 -1.60 8.02
N HIS A 157 29.30 -1.10 7.96
CA HIS A 157 30.38 -1.78 7.31
C HIS A 157 30.37 -3.21 7.86
N PRO A 158 30.25 -4.25 7.03
CA PRO A 158 30.26 -5.63 7.51
C PRO A 158 31.66 -6.06 7.99
N SER A 159 32.53 -5.15 8.40
CA SER A 159 33.97 -5.37 8.50
C SER A 159 34.65 -4.81 9.76
N SER A 160 33.93 -4.60 10.86
CA SER A 160 34.59 -4.61 12.17
C SER A 160 34.01 -5.77 12.96
N ARG A 161 34.74 -6.89 12.98
CA ARG A 161 34.73 -7.76 14.16
C ARG A 161 34.81 -6.81 15.37
N PRO A 162 33.91 -6.91 16.36
CA PRO A 162 34.06 -6.15 17.59
C PRO A 162 35.50 -6.33 18.06
N ALA A 163 36.25 -5.23 18.21
CA ALA A 163 37.56 -5.33 18.81
C ALA A 163 37.34 -5.84 20.25
N ALA A 164 38.31 -6.56 20.81
CA ALA A 164 38.18 -7.03 22.19
C ALA A 164 37.88 -5.89 23.20
N GLY A 165 38.23 -4.64 22.86
CA GLY A 165 37.91 -3.44 23.63
C GLY A 165 36.49 -2.90 23.48
N ASP A 166 35.73 -3.30 22.45
CA ASP A 166 34.33 -2.85 22.26
C ASP A 166 33.36 -3.55 23.24
N TRP A 167 33.80 -4.64 23.87
CA TRP A 167 33.08 -5.37 24.92
C TRP A 167 33.51 -4.97 26.32
N ASP A 168 34.33 -3.93 26.48
CA ASP A 168 34.73 -3.50 27.80
C ASP A 168 33.51 -2.90 28.53
N ALA A 169 32.98 -3.68 29.48
CA ALA A 169 31.85 -3.31 30.31
C ALA A 169 32.08 -1.98 31.05
N SER A 170 33.35 -1.57 31.18
CA SER A 170 33.80 -0.29 31.73
C SER A 170 33.23 0.94 31.03
N VAL A 171 32.92 0.82 29.74
CA VAL A 171 32.46 1.93 28.91
C VAL A 171 30.95 2.17 29.09
N TRP A 172 30.20 1.12 29.44
CA TRP A 172 28.74 1.14 29.43
C TRP A 172 28.15 1.26 30.84
N ASP A 173 28.89 0.81 31.86
CA ASP A 173 28.46 0.94 33.25
C ASP A 173 29.67 1.21 34.18
N PRO A 174 29.88 2.48 34.59
CA PRO A 174 30.96 2.83 35.49
C PRO A 174 30.81 2.21 36.89
N GLU A 175 29.60 1.81 37.31
CA GLU A 175 29.38 1.15 38.59
C GLU A 175 29.92 -0.29 38.58
N VAL A 176 29.84 -0.98 37.44
CA VAL A 176 30.42 -2.32 37.25
C VAL A 176 31.95 -2.30 37.37
N GLN A 177 32.62 -1.26 36.86
CA GLN A 177 34.05 -1.04 37.08
C GLN A 177 34.41 -0.84 38.56
N HIS A 178 33.56 -0.12 39.29
CA HIS A 178 33.75 0.10 40.73
C HIS A 178 33.61 -1.21 41.52
N GLU A 179 32.63 -2.04 41.18
CA GLU A 179 32.41 -3.37 41.78
C GLU A 179 33.59 -4.33 41.51
N ILE A 180 34.10 -4.39 40.26
CA ILE A 180 35.25 -5.24 39.88
C ILE A 180 36.52 -4.80 40.62
N SER A 181 36.78 -3.49 40.69
CA SER A 181 37.97 -2.95 41.35
C SER A 181 37.91 -3.11 42.87
N ARG A 182 36.72 -3.12 43.47
CA ARG A 182 36.50 -3.47 44.88
C ARG A 182 36.81 -4.94 45.15
N ARG A 183 36.33 -5.86 44.31
CA ARG A 183 36.58 -7.31 44.46
C ARG A 183 38.03 -7.74 44.22
N ARG A 184 38.80 -6.98 43.45
CA ARG A 184 40.24 -7.23 43.25
C ARG A 184 41.13 -6.80 44.41
N ARG A 185 40.63 -5.96 45.32
CA ARG A 185 41.37 -5.43 46.48
C ARG A 185 41.08 -6.19 47.79
N SER A 186 40.15 -7.15 47.76
CA SER A 186 39.89 -8.13 48.82
C SER A 186 40.60 -9.44 48.54
#